data_AF-A0AA36GNP3-F1
#
_entry.id   AF-A0AA36GNP3-F1
#
_cell.length_a   1.000
_cell.length_b   1.000
_cell.length_c   1.000
_cell.angle_alpha   90.00
_cell.angle_beta   90.00
_cell.angle_gamma   90.00
#
_symmetry.space_group_name_H-M   'P 1'
#
loop_
_entity.id
_entity.type
_entity.pdbx_description
1 polymer ?
#
loop_
_entity_poly.entity_id
_entity_poly.type
_entity_poly.pdbx_seq_one_letter_code
_entity_poly.pdbx_strand_id
1 'polypeptide(L)'
;MKELDLEYNCDLEKLAYQRIQTCKKALYSSKTHNSAVIRKHLGQEKVMAFVRAFSYWRNDKQKRTSKDNKPQTEYDKLTWKSTSAFGCAVKQCKKRGEKFTLVDCKYDYE
;
A
#
# COMPACT_ATOMS: atom_id res chain seq x y z
N MET A 1 4.30 9.98 -21.43
CA MET A 1 3.77 9.07 -20.38
C MET A 1 2.26 9.14 -20.50
N LYS A 2 1.57 8.01 -20.73
CA LYS A 2 0.12 8.00 -20.49
C LYS A 2 -0.07 8.15 -18.99
N GLU A 3 -0.85 9.14 -18.56
CA GLU A 3 -1.41 9.13 -17.21
C GLU A 3 -2.22 7.83 -17.10
N LEU A 4 -1.93 7.04 -16.06
CA LEU A 4 -2.78 5.92 -15.70
C LEU A 4 -4.03 6.55 -15.07
N ASP A 5 -5.15 6.53 -15.79
CA ASP A 5 -6.48 6.82 -15.23
C ASP A 5 -6.82 5.67 -14.27
N LEU A 6 -6.31 5.78 -13.04
CA LEU A 6 -6.62 4.87 -11.96
C LEU A 6 -7.87 5.37 -11.25
N GLU A 7 -8.93 4.56 -11.27
CA GLU A 7 -10.17 4.85 -10.57
C GLU A 7 -10.07 4.44 -9.09
N TYR A 8 -10.60 5.29 -8.21
CA TYR A 8 -10.74 4.92 -6.81
C TYR A 8 -11.93 3.98 -6.62
N ASN A 9 -11.70 2.82 -6.01
CA ASN A 9 -12.72 1.79 -5.82
C ASN A 9 -12.92 1.47 -4.33
N CYS A 10 -14.15 1.67 -3.85
CA CYS A 10 -14.52 1.50 -2.44
C CYS A 10 -14.49 0.03 -1.98
N ASP A 11 -14.73 -0.93 -2.88
CA ASP A 11 -14.63 -2.35 -2.53
C ASP A 11 -13.18 -2.76 -2.31
N LEU A 12 -12.25 -2.24 -3.12
CA LEU A 12 -10.82 -2.43 -2.91
C LEU A 12 -10.34 -1.77 -1.61
N GLU A 13 -10.87 -0.59 -1.27
CA GLU A 13 -10.61 0.07 0.02
C GLU A 13 -11.05 -0.82 1.19
N LYS A 14 -12.25 -1.40 1.11
CA LYS A 14 -12.78 -2.29 2.15
C LYS A 14 -11.88 -3.51 2.35
N LEU A 15 -11.37 -4.10 1.27
CA LEU A 15 -10.42 -5.22 1.33
C LEU A 15 -9.08 -4.81 1.96
N ALA A 16 -8.56 -3.63 1.62
CA ALA A 16 -7.36 -3.08 2.26
C ALA A 16 -7.57 -2.84 3.76
N TYR A 17 -8.73 -2.28 4.14
CA TYR A 17 -9.09 -2.03 5.54
C TYR A 17 -9.15 -3.33 6.36
N GLN A 18 -9.74 -4.39 5.80
CA GLN A 18 -9.82 -5.70 6.46
C GLN A 18 -8.45 -6.28 6.84
N ARG A 19 -7.39 -5.98 6.08
CA ARG A 19 -6.03 -6.45 6.40
C ARG A 19 -5.39 -5.72 7.58
N ILE A 20 -5.64 -4.42 7.68
CA ILE A 20 -5.05 -3.58 8.73
C ILE A 20 -5.92 -3.48 9.99
N GLN A 21 -7.17 -3.97 9.94
CA GLN A 21 -8.14 -3.82 11.02
C GLN A 21 -7.64 -4.35 12.38
N THR A 22 -6.82 -5.42 12.36
CA THR A 22 -6.33 -6.08 13.58
C THR A 22 -5.07 -5.45 14.17
N CYS A 23 -4.54 -4.38 13.56
CA CYS A 23 -3.31 -3.72 14.01
C CYS A 23 -2.12 -4.69 14.17
N LYS A 24 -2.02 -5.70 13.30
CA LYS A 24 -0.83 -6.55 13.21
C LYS A 24 0.31 -5.77 12.54
N LYS A 25 1.49 -5.77 13.17
CA LYS A 25 2.67 -5.05 12.66
C LYS A 25 3.30 -5.70 11.43
N ALA A 26 3.12 -7.01 11.26
CA ALA A 26 3.57 -7.71 10.07
C ALA A 26 2.38 -7.81 9.11
N LEU A 27 2.35 -6.95 8.10
CA LEU A 27 1.47 -7.11 6.95
C LEU A 27 2.26 -7.92 5.93
N TYR A 28 1.79 -9.11 5.60
CA TYR A 28 2.45 -9.95 4.60
C TYR A 28 2.38 -9.25 3.24
N SER A 29 3.52 -9.13 2.57
CA SER A 29 3.52 -8.67 1.17
C SER A 29 2.62 -9.61 0.38
N SER A 30 1.73 -9.06 -0.44
CA SER A 30 0.95 -9.84 -1.37
C SER A 30 1.10 -9.28 -2.77
N LYS A 31 0.75 -10.09 -3.76
CA LYS A 31 0.90 -9.70 -5.16
C LYS A 31 0.12 -8.44 -5.50
N THR A 32 -1.03 -8.20 -4.88
CA THR A 32 -1.97 -7.12 -5.20
C THR A 32 -2.10 -6.07 -4.10
N HIS A 33 -1.28 -6.16 -3.04
CA HIS A 33 -1.25 -5.13 -2.00
C HIS A 33 0.12 -4.50 -1.83
N ASN A 34 0.09 -3.19 -1.59
CA ASN A 34 1.18 -2.46 -0.97
C ASN A 34 0.82 -2.15 0.48
N SER A 35 1.71 -2.48 1.40
CA SER A 35 1.50 -2.30 2.84
C SER A 35 2.69 -1.55 3.44
N ALA A 36 2.44 -0.65 4.39
CA ALA A 36 3.47 0.09 5.09
C ALA A 36 3.14 0.27 6.58
N VAL A 37 4.19 0.29 7.41
CA VAL A 37 4.10 0.58 8.85
C VAL A 37 4.88 1.84 9.14
N ILE A 38 4.18 2.92 9.46
CA ILE A 38 4.77 4.23 9.77
C ILE A 38 4.92 4.35 11.28
N ARG A 39 6.17 4.29 11.78
CA ARG A 39 6.47 4.34 13.23
C ARG A 39 6.99 5.70 13.70
N LYS A 40 7.87 6.34 12.91
CA LYS A 40 8.34 7.70 13.20
C LYS A 40 7.16 8.64 12.94
N HIS A 41 6.89 9.53 13.90
CA HIS A 41 5.79 10.53 13.88
C HIS A 41 4.42 9.98 14.28
N LEU A 42 4.36 9.54 15.54
CA LEU A 42 3.17 9.15 16.29
C LEU A 42 2.04 10.21 16.12
N GLY A 43 0.93 9.84 15.50
CA GLY A 43 -0.25 10.72 15.39
C GLY A 43 -0.28 11.63 14.17
N GLN A 44 0.54 11.41 13.15
CA GLN A 44 0.34 12.09 11.87
C GLN A 44 -1.05 11.81 11.32
N GLU A 45 -1.64 12.86 10.73
CA GLU A 45 -2.88 12.77 9.98
C GLU A 45 -2.77 11.65 8.93
N LYS A 46 -3.90 10.98 8.69
CA LYS A 46 -4.00 9.82 7.79
C LYS A 46 -3.38 10.11 6.42
N VAL A 47 -3.57 11.34 5.92
CA VAL A 47 -3.03 11.81 4.64
C VAL A 47 -1.50 11.77 4.62
N MET A 48 -0.83 12.30 5.64
CA MET A 48 0.64 12.32 5.69
C MET A 48 1.25 10.92 5.80
N ALA A 49 0.58 10.01 6.52
CA ALA A 49 1.00 8.62 6.58
C ALA A 49 0.90 7.94 5.20
N PHE A 50 -0.19 8.20 4.47
CA PHE A 50 -0.36 7.73 3.10
C PHE A 50 0.71 8.29 2.15
N VAL A 51 0.93 9.61 2.13
CA VAL A 51 1.94 10.26 1.27
C VAL A 51 3.33 9.67 1.49
N ARG A 52 3.69 9.37 2.74
CA ARG A 52 4.97 8.73 3.07
C ARG A 52 5.05 7.29 2.61
N ALA A 53 3.99 6.50 2.82
CA ALA A 53 3.92 5.13 2.32
C ALA A 53 4.06 5.11 0.79
N PHE A 54 3.32 5.98 0.09
CA PHE A 54 3.39 6.14 -1.35
C PHE A 54 4.80 6.53 -1.82
N SER A 55 5.44 7.48 -1.14
CA SER A 55 6.81 7.90 -1.46
C SER A 55 7.82 6.76 -1.27
N TYR A 56 7.66 5.96 -0.22
CA TYR A 56 8.49 4.79 0.03
C TYR A 56 8.33 3.77 -1.11
N TRP A 57 7.10 3.38 -1.44
CA TRP A 57 6.80 2.44 -2.53
C TRP A 57 7.30 2.95 -3.88
N ARG A 58 7.13 4.24 -4.17
CA ARG A 58 7.58 4.87 -5.42
C ARG A 58 9.11 4.87 -5.56
N ASN A 59 9.83 4.91 -4.44
CA ASN A 59 11.29 4.91 -4.43
C ASN A 59 11.90 3.51 -4.36
N ASP A 60 11.09 2.46 -4.15
CA ASP A 60 11.55 1.08 -4.20
C ASP A 60 11.73 0.59 -5.65
N LYS A 61 12.69 1.20 -6.34
CA LYS A 61 13.04 0.87 -7.73
C LYS A 61 14.00 -0.32 -7.81
N GLN A 62 13.81 -1.36 -6.99
CA GLN A 62 14.67 -2.54 -7.11
C GLN A 62 14.54 -3.12 -8.51
N LYS A 63 15.64 -3.04 -9.28
CA LYS A 63 15.79 -3.61 -10.62
C LYS A 63 15.85 -5.14 -10.50
N ARG A 64 14.73 -5.80 -10.20
CA ARG A 64 14.61 -7.24 -10.39
C ARG A 64 13.92 -7.48 -11.70
N THR A 65 14.67 -7.99 -12.68
CA THR A 65 14.12 -8.58 -13.89
C THR A 65 13.25 -9.76 -13.47
N SER A 66 11.93 -9.53 -13.45
CA SER A 66 10.94 -10.57 -13.19
C SER A 66 11.02 -11.61 -14.31
N LYS A 67 11.36 -12.86 -13.99
CA LYS A 67 11.29 -13.98 -14.95
C LYS A 67 9.84 -14.27 -15.38
N ASP A 68 8.86 -13.79 -14.60
CA ASP A 68 7.47 -14.23 -14.71
C ASP A 68 6.50 -13.10 -15.14
N ASN A 69 7.00 -11.94 -15.60
CA ASN A 69 6.17 -10.78 -15.98
C ASN A 69 5.11 -10.41 -14.93
N LYS A 70 5.42 -10.56 -13.64
CA LYS A 70 4.54 -10.17 -12.52
C LYS A 70 5.17 -9.05 -11.69
N PRO A 71 4.36 -8.18 -11.04
CA PRO A 71 4.86 -7.18 -10.09
C PRO A 71 5.62 -7.83 -8.93
N GLN A 72 6.87 -7.42 -8.72
CA GLN A 72 7.73 -7.97 -7.65
C GLN A 72 7.95 -6.94 -6.54
N THR A 73 8.07 -5.67 -6.91
CA THR A 73 8.31 -4.55 -5.99
C THR A 73 7.03 -3.76 -5.75
N GLU A 74 7.00 -2.98 -4.69
CA GLU A 74 5.90 -2.05 -4.43
C GLU A 74 5.76 -1.00 -5.55
N TYR A 75 6.87 -0.63 -6.20
CA TYR A 75 6.86 0.24 -7.39
C TYR A 75 6.18 -0.41 -8.59
N ASP A 76 6.47 -1.70 -8.85
CA ASP A 76 5.87 -2.40 -9.98
C ASP A 76 4.35 -2.44 -9.84
N LYS A 77 3.84 -2.70 -8.63
CA LYS A 77 2.41 -2.74 -8.35
C LYS A 77 1.72 -1.38 -8.57
N LEU A 78 2.41 -0.28 -8.22
CA LEU A 78 1.93 1.08 -8.46
C LEU A 78 1.85 1.46 -9.94
N THR A 79 2.76 0.91 -10.75
CA THR A 79 2.94 1.29 -12.15
C THR A 79 2.50 0.19 -13.12
N TRP A 80 1.85 -0.84 -12.59
CA TRP A 80 1.48 -2.02 -13.35
C TRP A 80 0.42 -1.66 -14.38
N LYS A 81 0.72 -1.91 -15.66
CA LYS A 81 -0.10 -1.44 -16.79
C LYS A 81 -1.52 -1.98 -16.81
N SER A 82 -1.77 -3.15 -16.22
CA SER A 82 -3.11 -3.74 -16.16
C SER A 82 -3.89 -3.33 -14.90
N THR A 83 -3.36 -2.42 -14.09
CA THR A 83 -4.12 -1.83 -12.98
C THR A 83 -5.02 -0.74 -13.54
N SER A 84 -6.32 -0.84 -13.27
CA SER A 84 -7.31 0.18 -13.60
C SER A 84 -7.93 0.83 -12.36
N ALA A 85 -7.88 0.15 -11.22
CA ALA A 85 -8.49 0.63 -9.99
C ALA A 85 -7.66 0.33 -8.75
N PHE A 86 -7.82 1.16 -7.73
CA PHE A 86 -7.18 0.99 -6.44
C PHE A 86 -8.08 1.47 -5.29
N GLY A 87 -7.80 0.97 -4.09
CA GLY A 87 -8.43 1.47 -2.87
C GLY A 87 -7.48 1.32 -1.69
N CYS A 88 -7.44 2.33 -0.81
CA CYS A 88 -6.43 2.40 0.25
C CYS A 88 -7.03 2.69 1.61
N ALA A 89 -6.55 1.99 2.63
CA ALA A 89 -6.96 2.19 4.01
C ALA A 89 -5.78 2.67 4.86
N VAL A 90 -6.08 3.59 5.79
CA VAL A 90 -5.13 4.09 6.78
C VAL A 90 -5.70 3.91 8.17
N LYS A 91 -4.96 3.23 9.05
CA LYS A 91 -5.36 2.98 10.44
C LYS A 91 -4.24 3.31 11.42
N GLN A 92 -4.52 4.23 12.33
CA GLN A 92 -3.68 4.47 13.49
C GLN A 92 -3.89 3.34 14.51
N CYS A 93 -2.80 2.78 15.02
CA CYS A 93 -2.78 1.63 15.90
C CYS A 93 -1.94 1.93 17.14
N LYS A 94 -2.29 1.31 18.28
CA LYS A 94 -1.51 1.32 19.51
C LYS A 94 -1.40 -0.12 20.03
N LYS A 95 -0.20 -0.65 20.18
CA LYS A 95 0.03 -2.01 20.70
C LYS A 95 1.23 -2.01 21.65
N ARG A 96 1.01 -2.45 22.90
CA ARG A 96 2.04 -2.49 23.97
C ARG A 96 2.76 -1.14 24.14
N GLY A 97 1.99 -0.04 24.23
CA GLY A 97 2.53 1.32 24.42
C GLY A 97 3.05 2.01 23.15
N GLU A 98 3.47 1.25 22.13
CA GLU A 98 3.91 1.80 20.84
C GLU A 98 2.72 2.19 19.96
N LYS A 99 2.71 3.43 19.45
CA LYS A 99 1.77 3.82 18.39
C LYS A 99 2.45 3.72 17.02
N PHE A 100 1.68 3.40 16.00
CA PHE A 100 2.12 3.31 14.61
C PHE A 100 0.91 3.48 13.71
N THR A 101 1.14 3.88 12.46
CA THR A 101 0.08 3.95 11.45
C THR A 101 0.31 2.87 10.41
N LEU A 102 -0.72 2.09 10.12
CA LEU A 102 -0.74 1.13 9.02
C LEU A 102 -1.37 1.81 7.80
N VAL A 103 -0.74 1.63 6.65
CA VAL A 103 -1.27 2.00 5.34
C VAL A 103 -1.30 0.73 4.50
N ASP A 104 -2.41 0.46 3.85
CA ASP A 104 -2.56 -0.65 2.92
C ASP A 104 -3.34 -0.18 1.70
N CYS A 105 -2.87 -0.54 0.50
CA CYS A 105 -3.55 -0.29 -0.76
C CYS A 105 -3.72 -1.60 -1.51
N LYS A 106 -4.93 -1.83 -2.02
CA LYS A 106 -5.27 -2.93 -2.93
C LYS A 106 -5.40 -2.39 -4.36
N TYR A 107 -4.90 -3.16 -5.31
CA TYR A 107 -5.00 -2.93 -6.75
C TYR A 107 -5.79 -4.07 -7.41
N ASP A 108 -6.52 -3.80 -8.49
CA ASP A 108 -7.43 -4.75 -9.14
C ASP A 108 -6.78 -5.80 -10.07
N TYR A 109 -5.52 -5.63 -10.47
CA TYR A 109 -4.91 -6.50 -11.49
C TYR A 109 -4.79 -7.99 -11.09
N GLU A 110 -4.77 -8.85 -12.13
CA GLU A 110 -4.61 -10.31 -12.10
C GLU A 110 -3.16 -10.79 -12.21
#